data_AF-A0A3U5ADQ3-F1
#
_entry.id   AF-A0A3U5ADQ3-F1
#
_cell.length_a   1.000
_cell.length_b   1.000
_cell.length_c   1.000
_cell.angle_alpha   90.00
_cell.angle_beta   90.00
_cell.angle_gamma   90.00
#
_symmetry.space_group_name_H-M   'P 1'
#
loop_
_entity.id
_entity.type
_entity.pdbx_description
1 polymer ?
#
loop_
_entity_poly.entity_id
_entity_poly.type
_entity_poly.pdbx_seq_one_letter_code
_entity_poly.pdbx_strand_id
1 'polypeptide(L)'
;MTDVTHYLQVKNPNPQFIEPADKETLSFCRKMMEKAQGFSERFEFLVHVAFSRSIGKRRRKPPVLRCRAIDALMQGMCFHYDPLAGNFGRVQCSTTTLAIECGLATESRKDKLSITRATRALRSLASDFGLITYDTEFDPEIGCNIPSNIQFTPALFETLGISMASLEAVRKNRAEWQNKQREKEGLSRLSLEELALNAFNYVRNKFREYHRELRLHGLKRARAKRDAERSRNEIRVLVKRELTKEISMGRFPANMELVNREVERRTSERTIMSRGNYSRLSPAPA
;
A
#
# COMPACT_ATOMS: atom_id res chain seq x y z
N MET A 1 -32.56 -19.26 23.33
CA MET A 1 -32.03 -18.50 22.17
C MET A 1 -30.89 -17.67 22.73
N THR A 2 -29.61 -17.86 22.39
CA THR A 2 -28.99 -18.12 21.09
C THR A 2 -27.75 -19.00 21.30
N ASP A 3 -27.66 -20.08 20.52
CA ASP A 3 -26.51 -20.99 20.51
C ASP A 3 -25.38 -20.32 19.70
N VAL A 4 -24.48 -19.61 20.39
CA VAL A 4 -23.32 -18.98 19.76
C VAL A 4 -22.28 -20.07 19.51
N THR A 5 -22.40 -20.73 18.36
CA THR A 5 -21.34 -21.59 17.81
C THR A 5 -20.09 -20.76 17.57
N HIS A 6 -19.21 -20.70 18.57
CA HIS A 6 -17.90 -20.07 18.45
C HIS A 6 -17.09 -20.81 17.38
N TYR A 7 -16.91 -20.18 16.22
CA TYR A 7 -15.96 -20.66 15.22
C TYR A 7 -14.53 -20.55 15.80
N LEU A 8 -14.02 -21.64 16.40
CA LEU A 8 -12.67 -21.75 16.97
C LEU A 8 -11.53 -21.61 15.94
N GLN A 9 -11.86 -21.52 14.65
CA GLN A 9 -10.88 -21.52 13.56
C GLN A 9 -10.21 -20.14 13.33
N VAL A 10 -10.84 -19.03 13.77
CA VAL A 10 -10.34 -17.67 13.51
C VAL A 10 -10.54 -16.76 14.71
N LYS A 11 -9.63 -15.79 14.92
CA LYS A 11 -9.73 -14.82 16.01
C LYS A 11 -10.95 -13.91 15.92
N ASN A 12 -11.26 -13.42 14.71
CA ASN A 12 -12.43 -12.58 14.45
C ASN A 12 -13.39 -13.27 13.47
N PRO A 13 -14.44 -13.97 13.92
CA PRO A 13 -15.36 -14.69 13.03
C PRO A 13 -16.30 -13.75 12.25
N ASN A 14 -16.47 -12.50 12.69
CA ASN A 14 -17.37 -11.51 12.12
C ASN A 14 -16.59 -10.23 11.74
N PRO A 15 -15.68 -10.31 10.75
CA PRO A 15 -14.95 -9.14 10.28
C PRO A 15 -15.91 -8.09 9.72
N GLN A 16 -15.63 -6.83 10.02
CA GLN A 16 -16.37 -5.69 9.51
C GLN A 16 -15.34 -4.60 9.15
N PHE A 17 -15.62 -3.87 8.07
CA PHE A 17 -14.85 -2.69 7.72
C PHE A 17 -15.22 -1.54 8.65
N ILE A 18 -14.19 -0.90 9.22
CA ILE A 18 -14.29 0.29 10.05
C ILE A 18 -13.62 1.42 9.30
N GLU A 19 -14.38 2.50 9.06
CA GLU A 19 -13.86 3.67 8.38
C GLU A 19 -12.82 4.41 9.24
N PRO A 20 -11.65 4.76 8.67
CA PRO A 20 -10.68 5.59 9.35
C PRO A 20 -11.23 7.01 9.56
N ALA A 21 -11.10 7.54 10.79
CA ALA A 21 -11.69 8.81 11.20
C ALA A 21 -11.09 10.04 10.48
N ASP A 22 -9.87 9.92 9.97
CA ASP A 22 -9.10 10.99 9.33
C ASP A 22 -9.29 11.04 7.81
N LYS A 23 -10.12 10.17 7.23
CA LYS A 23 -10.23 10.03 5.78
C LYS A 23 -11.68 10.00 5.32
N GLU A 24 -11.95 10.79 4.28
CA GLU A 24 -13.22 10.77 3.56
C GLU A 24 -13.12 9.97 2.26
N THR A 25 -14.26 9.54 1.75
CA THR A 25 -14.38 8.87 0.45
C THR A 25 -15.37 9.60 -0.46
N LEU A 26 -15.25 9.35 -1.77
CA LEU A 26 -16.11 9.97 -2.77
C LEU A 26 -17.57 9.52 -2.61
N SER A 27 -18.52 10.39 -2.96
CA SER A 27 -19.94 10.03 -2.99
C SER A 27 -20.24 8.83 -3.89
N PHE A 28 -19.49 8.69 -4.99
CA PHE A 28 -19.53 7.48 -5.83
C PHE A 28 -19.14 6.22 -5.05
N CYS A 29 -18.05 6.29 -4.28
CA CYS A 29 -17.58 5.16 -3.47
C CYS A 29 -18.57 4.79 -2.36
N ARG A 30 -19.24 5.78 -1.73
CA ARG A 30 -20.36 5.55 -0.80
C ARG A 30 -21.48 4.72 -1.44
N LYS A 31 -21.92 5.10 -2.65
CA LYS A 31 -22.92 4.34 -3.42
C LYS A 31 -22.46 2.92 -3.75
N MET A 32 -21.17 2.74 -4.05
CA MET A 32 -20.62 1.40 -4.26
C MET A 32 -20.63 0.56 -2.97
N MET A 33 -20.30 1.16 -1.83
CA MET A 33 -20.36 0.49 -0.52
C MET A 33 -21.79 0.04 -0.20
N GLU A 34 -22.80 0.89 -0.41
CA GLU A 34 -24.22 0.54 -0.28
C GLU A 34 -24.58 -0.66 -1.15
N LYS A 35 -24.20 -0.63 -2.43
CA LYS A 35 -24.42 -1.74 -3.38
C LYS A 35 -23.66 -3.02 -2.98
N ALA A 36 -22.54 -2.89 -2.27
CA ALA A 36 -21.72 -4.02 -1.84
C ALA A 36 -22.16 -4.63 -0.50
N GLN A 37 -23.23 -4.14 0.14
CA GLN A 37 -23.76 -4.77 1.35
C GLN A 37 -24.28 -6.18 1.05
N GLY A 38 -23.92 -7.15 1.90
CA GLY A 38 -24.31 -8.56 1.73
C GLY A 38 -23.80 -9.19 0.43
N PHE A 39 -22.73 -8.66 -0.17
CA PHE A 39 -22.25 -9.03 -1.50
C PHE A 39 -22.18 -10.55 -1.75
N SER A 40 -21.66 -11.32 -0.79
CA SER A 40 -21.44 -12.76 -0.93
C SER A 40 -22.71 -13.62 -0.85
N GLU A 41 -23.85 -13.02 -0.48
CA GLU A 41 -25.16 -13.66 -0.41
C GLU A 41 -26.04 -13.32 -1.63
N ARG A 42 -25.69 -12.27 -2.37
CA ARG A 42 -26.41 -11.82 -3.56
C ARG A 42 -26.36 -12.83 -4.71
N PHE A 43 -27.44 -12.87 -5.49
CA PHE A 43 -27.58 -13.80 -6.60
C PHE A 43 -26.46 -13.66 -7.64
N GLU A 44 -26.07 -12.43 -7.95
CA GLU A 44 -25.02 -12.13 -8.94
C GLU A 44 -23.67 -12.74 -8.53
N PHE A 45 -23.30 -12.64 -7.24
CA PHE A 45 -22.11 -13.33 -6.74
C PHE A 45 -22.25 -14.86 -6.80
N LEU A 46 -23.43 -15.40 -6.49
CA LEU A 46 -23.69 -16.84 -6.58
C LEU A 46 -23.61 -17.36 -8.03
N VAL A 47 -23.97 -16.55 -9.01
CA VAL A 47 -23.78 -16.85 -10.44
C VAL A 47 -22.29 -16.95 -10.76
N HIS A 48 -21.45 -16.01 -10.32
CA HIS A 48 -19.99 -16.13 -10.46
C HIS A 48 -19.45 -17.40 -9.79
N VAL A 49 -19.95 -17.76 -8.61
CA VAL A 49 -19.59 -19.03 -7.94
C VAL A 49 -20.00 -20.24 -8.79
N ALA A 50 -21.18 -20.22 -9.41
CA ALA A 50 -21.66 -21.29 -10.29
C ALA A 50 -20.81 -21.41 -11.55
N PHE A 51 -20.43 -20.29 -12.18
CA PHE A 51 -19.51 -20.28 -13.31
C PHE A 51 -18.13 -20.84 -12.94
N SER A 52 -17.56 -20.45 -11.81
CA SER A 52 -16.30 -21.05 -11.34
C SER A 52 -16.40 -22.56 -11.12
N ARG A 53 -17.60 -23.07 -10.80
CA ARG A 53 -17.85 -24.51 -10.63
C ARG A 53 -18.00 -25.24 -11.96
N SER A 54 -18.71 -24.67 -12.93
CA SER A 54 -18.91 -25.31 -14.23
C SER A 54 -17.59 -25.51 -14.98
N ILE A 55 -16.62 -24.61 -14.81
CA ILE A 55 -15.29 -24.70 -15.43
C ILE A 55 -14.25 -25.42 -14.55
N GLY A 56 -14.67 -26.02 -13.44
CA GLY A 56 -13.78 -26.79 -12.56
C GLY A 56 -12.81 -25.99 -11.68
N LYS A 57 -12.78 -24.65 -11.76
CA LYS A 57 -11.95 -23.80 -10.89
C LYS A 57 -12.27 -23.98 -9.41
N ARG A 58 -13.55 -24.20 -9.07
CA ARG A 58 -14.00 -24.48 -7.71
C ARG A 58 -14.92 -25.68 -7.67
N ARG A 59 -14.86 -26.45 -6.58
CA ARG A 59 -15.83 -27.55 -6.33
C ARG A 59 -17.06 -27.11 -5.54
N ARG A 60 -16.89 -26.16 -4.62
CA ARG A 60 -17.91 -25.73 -3.64
C ARG A 60 -17.96 -24.20 -3.48
N LYS A 61 -19.10 -23.70 -3.00
CA LYS A 61 -19.24 -22.31 -2.51
C LYS A 61 -18.13 -22.01 -1.49
N PRO A 62 -17.58 -20.79 -1.44
CA PRO A 62 -16.69 -20.41 -0.36
C PRO A 62 -17.30 -20.71 1.02
N PRO A 63 -16.49 -21.17 1.99
CA PRO A 63 -16.98 -21.37 3.35
C PRO A 63 -17.43 -20.04 3.95
N VAL A 64 -18.36 -20.08 4.91
CA VAL A 64 -18.98 -18.90 5.54
C VAL A 64 -17.93 -17.87 6.02
N LEU A 65 -16.86 -18.34 6.67
CA LEU A 65 -15.79 -17.45 7.14
C LEU A 65 -15.02 -16.73 6.03
N ARG A 66 -15.04 -17.25 4.79
CA ARG A 66 -14.47 -16.60 3.60
C ARG A 66 -15.45 -15.64 2.97
N CYS A 67 -16.74 -15.99 2.92
CA CYS A 67 -17.81 -15.07 2.53
C CYS A 67 -17.80 -13.79 3.39
N ARG A 68 -17.78 -13.93 4.72
CA ARG A 68 -17.69 -12.77 5.63
C ARG A 68 -16.44 -11.92 5.41
N ALA A 69 -15.30 -12.56 5.11
CA ALA A 69 -14.07 -11.84 4.80
C ALA A 69 -14.16 -11.09 3.45
N ILE A 70 -14.81 -11.69 2.46
CA ILE A 70 -15.11 -11.03 1.17
C ILE A 70 -16.01 -9.82 1.42
N ASP A 71 -17.07 -9.95 2.21
CA ASP A 71 -18.00 -8.84 2.47
C ASP A 71 -17.32 -7.66 3.16
N ALA A 72 -16.50 -7.92 4.19
CA ALA A 72 -15.71 -6.88 4.84
C ALA A 72 -14.72 -6.21 3.87
N LEU A 73 -14.00 -7.01 3.06
CA LEU A 73 -13.08 -6.48 2.06
C LEU A 73 -13.79 -5.67 0.99
N MET A 74 -14.98 -6.07 0.54
CA MET A 74 -15.74 -5.33 -0.46
C MET A 74 -16.05 -3.91 0.03
N GLN A 75 -16.44 -3.76 1.29
CA GLN A 75 -16.65 -2.44 1.90
C GLN A 75 -15.36 -1.60 1.90
N GLY A 76 -14.25 -2.15 2.41
CA GLY A 76 -12.98 -1.41 2.46
C GLY A 76 -12.38 -1.11 1.09
N MET A 77 -12.51 -2.03 0.13
CA MET A 77 -12.07 -1.82 -1.26
C MET A 77 -12.89 -0.71 -1.92
N CYS A 78 -14.22 -0.72 -1.76
CA CYS A 78 -15.08 0.35 -2.27
C CYS A 78 -14.75 1.70 -1.61
N PHE A 79 -14.49 1.74 -0.30
CA PHE A 79 -14.12 2.96 0.40
C PHE A 79 -12.81 3.56 -0.11
N HIS A 80 -11.79 2.73 -0.36
CA HIS A 80 -10.49 3.18 -0.87
C HIS A 80 -10.38 3.24 -2.39
N TYR A 81 -11.47 3.01 -3.12
CA TYR A 81 -11.44 3.00 -4.56
C TYR A 81 -11.25 4.41 -5.14
N ASP A 82 -10.36 4.53 -6.11
CA ASP A 82 -10.14 5.74 -6.89
C ASP A 82 -10.47 5.46 -8.37
N PRO A 83 -11.54 6.06 -8.92
CA PRO A 83 -11.96 5.87 -10.31
C PRO A 83 -10.96 6.40 -11.34
N LEU A 84 -10.04 7.28 -10.93
CA LEU A 84 -9.06 7.89 -11.84
C LEU A 84 -7.81 7.03 -12.01
N ALA A 85 -7.51 6.15 -11.07
CA ALA A 85 -6.23 5.45 -11.04
C ALA A 85 -6.19 4.19 -11.93
N GLY A 86 -5.46 4.26 -13.05
CA GLY A 86 -5.44 3.20 -14.07
C GLY A 86 -6.63 3.33 -15.02
N ASN A 87 -7.04 2.29 -15.75
CA ASN A 87 -8.13 2.38 -16.74
C ASN A 87 -9.53 2.32 -16.11
N PHE A 88 -9.76 1.35 -15.22
CA PHE A 88 -11.03 1.13 -14.53
C PHE A 88 -10.95 1.43 -13.03
N GLY A 89 -10.08 2.37 -12.65
CA GLY A 89 -9.79 2.68 -11.26
C GLY A 89 -9.07 1.56 -10.51
N ARG A 90 -8.71 1.84 -9.25
CA ARG A 90 -8.06 0.87 -8.36
C ARG A 90 -8.29 1.21 -6.90
N VAL A 91 -8.01 0.26 -6.02
CA VAL A 91 -7.99 0.47 -4.57
C VAL A 91 -6.69 1.17 -4.16
N GLN A 92 -6.79 2.37 -3.57
CA GLN A 92 -5.67 3.19 -3.10
C GLN A 92 -5.35 2.96 -1.62
N CYS A 93 -5.12 1.70 -1.24
CA CYS A 93 -4.63 1.35 0.09
C CYS A 93 -3.73 0.11 0.04
N SER A 94 -2.88 -0.07 1.04
CA SER A 94 -2.09 -1.29 1.16
C SER A 94 -2.98 -2.46 1.60
N THR A 95 -2.68 -3.68 1.17
CA THR A 95 -3.40 -4.87 1.64
C THR A 95 -3.33 -5.05 3.15
N THR A 96 -2.24 -4.58 3.77
CA THR A 96 -2.09 -4.59 5.23
C THR A 96 -3.08 -3.66 5.91
N THR A 97 -3.15 -2.40 5.47
CA THR A 97 -4.11 -1.40 5.95
C THR A 97 -5.54 -1.92 5.79
N LEU A 98 -5.86 -2.38 4.57
CA LEU A 98 -7.17 -2.95 4.27
C LEU A 98 -7.53 -4.12 5.19
N ALA A 99 -6.57 -5.01 5.47
CA ALA A 99 -6.79 -6.15 6.36
C ALA A 99 -7.02 -5.70 7.82
N ILE A 100 -6.36 -4.64 8.28
CA ILE A 100 -6.54 -4.08 9.62
C ILE A 100 -7.93 -3.45 9.73
N GLU A 101 -8.28 -2.56 8.82
CA GLU A 101 -9.56 -1.84 8.82
C GLU A 101 -10.76 -2.79 8.62
N CYS A 102 -10.58 -3.91 7.91
CA CYS A 102 -11.60 -4.96 7.77
C CYS A 102 -11.66 -5.94 8.95
N GLY A 103 -10.83 -5.77 9.99
CA GLY A 103 -10.76 -6.70 11.13
C GLY A 103 -10.29 -8.12 10.76
N LEU A 104 -9.51 -8.24 9.68
CA LEU A 104 -8.99 -9.51 9.15
C LEU A 104 -7.53 -9.77 9.51
N ALA A 105 -6.81 -8.73 9.92
CA ALA A 105 -5.46 -8.84 10.43
C ALA A 105 -5.45 -9.51 11.81
N THR A 106 -4.38 -10.27 12.07
CA THR A 106 -4.17 -10.91 13.37
C THR A 106 -2.73 -10.74 13.78
N GLU A 107 -2.48 -10.67 15.08
CA GLU A 107 -1.13 -10.63 15.63
C GLU A 107 -0.85 -11.91 16.43
N SER A 108 0.34 -12.47 16.24
CA SER A 108 0.81 -13.64 17.02
C SER A 108 1.32 -13.21 18.40
N ARG A 109 1.57 -14.17 19.31
CA ARG A 109 2.17 -13.91 20.63
C ARG A 109 3.60 -13.30 20.59
N LYS A 110 4.21 -13.22 19.40
CA LYS A 110 5.53 -12.64 19.16
C LYS A 110 5.44 -11.34 18.33
N ASP A 111 4.29 -10.65 18.40
CA ASP A 111 4.03 -9.38 17.71
C ASP A 111 4.25 -9.41 16.19
N LYS A 112 4.00 -10.60 15.60
CA LYS A 112 4.01 -10.76 14.14
C LYS A 112 2.62 -10.62 13.58
N LEU A 113 2.44 -9.61 12.73
CA LEU A 113 1.22 -9.37 11.97
C LEU A 113 1.03 -10.43 10.87
N SER A 114 -0.19 -10.95 10.75
CA SER A 114 -0.62 -11.84 9.68
C SER A 114 -1.91 -11.34 9.04
N ILE A 115 -1.88 -11.23 7.71
CA ILE A 115 -3.00 -10.80 6.86
C ILE A 115 -3.47 -11.92 5.92
N THR A 116 -3.14 -13.18 6.25
CA THR A 116 -3.42 -14.34 5.39
C THR A 116 -4.90 -14.49 5.06
N ARG A 117 -5.79 -14.09 5.97
CA ARG A 117 -7.24 -14.19 5.73
C ARG A 117 -7.72 -13.22 4.65
N ALA A 118 -7.21 -11.99 4.65
CA ALA A 118 -7.47 -11.00 3.61
C ALA A 118 -6.89 -11.44 2.26
N THR A 119 -5.60 -11.81 2.22
CA THR A 119 -4.94 -12.22 0.97
C THR A 119 -5.58 -13.45 0.34
N ARG A 120 -6.05 -14.43 1.13
CA ARG A 120 -6.81 -15.58 0.60
C ARG A 120 -8.17 -15.19 0.02
N ALA A 121 -8.87 -14.24 0.63
CA ALA A 121 -10.15 -13.76 0.12
C ALA A 121 -9.98 -12.94 -1.17
N LEU A 122 -8.96 -12.06 -1.24
CA LEU A 122 -8.59 -11.33 -2.45
C LEU A 122 -8.21 -12.28 -3.60
N ARG A 123 -7.41 -13.32 -3.33
CA ARG A 123 -7.09 -14.36 -4.32
C ARG A 123 -8.34 -15.08 -4.82
N SER A 124 -9.32 -15.36 -3.97
CA SER A 124 -10.59 -15.94 -4.42
C SER A 124 -11.36 -14.96 -5.33
N LEU A 125 -11.47 -13.69 -4.97
CA LEU A 125 -12.10 -12.67 -5.82
C LEU A 125 -11.43 -12.55 -7.19
N ALA A 126 -10.10 -12.64 -7.23
CA ALA A 126 -9.35 -12.56 -8.47
C ALA A 126 -9.39 -13.86 -9.29
N SER A 127 -8.81 -14.94 -8.75
CA SER A 127 -8.54 -16.16 -9.51
C SER A 127 -9.78 -17.03 -9.69
N ASP A 128 -10.63 -17.10 -8.67
CA ASP A 128 -11.82 -17.95 -8.73
C ASP A 128 -12.93 -17.25 -9.52
N PHE A 129 -13.23 -16.00 -9.17
CA PHE A 129 -14.43 -15.29 -9.64
C PHE A 129 -14.17 -14.27 -10.76
N GLY A 130 -12.94 -13.80 -10.95
CA GLY A 130 -12.61 -12.81 -11.98
C GLY A 130 -13.18 -11.42 -11.73
N LEU A 131 -13.48 -11.10 -10.46
CA LEU A 131 -14.14 -9.85 -10.06
C LEU A 131 -13.13 -8.73 -9.79
N ILE A 132 -11.88 -9.08 -9.48
CA ILE A 132 -10.79 -8.12 -9.33
C ILE A 132 -9.54 -8.63 -10.06
N THR A 133 -8.63 -7.74 -10.39
CA THR A 133 -7.22 -8.10 -10.56
C THR A 133 -6.53 -8.00 -9.20
N TYR A 134 -5.59 -8.90 -8.93
CA TYR A 134 -4.81 -8.91 -7.70
C TYR A 134 -3.39 -9.38 -8.02
N ASP A 135 -2.48 -8.43 -8.19
CA ASP A 135 -1.07 -8.69 -8.42
C ASP A 135 -0.21 -8.13 -7.27
N THR A 136 0.94 -8.76 -7.08
CA THR A 136 1.95 -8.32 -6.10
C THR A 136 3.29 -8.50 -6.76
N GLU A 137 4.07 -7.42 -6.80
CA GLU A 137 5.40 -7.41 -7.39
C GLU A 137 6.44 -7.32 -6.28
N PHE A 138 7.57 -8.01 -6.44
CA PHE A 138 8.73 -7.82 -5.58
C PHE A 138 9.61 -6.72 -6.15
N ASP A 139 9.97 -5.74 -5.33
CA ASP A 139 10.88 -4.67 -5.72
C ASP A 139 12.27 -4.93 -5.11
N PRO A 140 13.27 -5.30 -5.94
CA PRO A 140 14.60 -5.65 -5.46
C PRO A 140 15.38 -4.44 -4.92
N GLU A 141 15.02 -3.21 -5.30
CA GLU A 141 15.67 -2.00 -4.80
C GLU A 141 15.35 -1.78 -3.33
N ILE A 142 14.11 -2.02 -2.91
CA ILE A 142 13.68 -1.90 -1.50
C ILE A 142 13.73 -3.23 -0.74
N GLY A 143 13.84 -4.35 -1.45
CA GLY A 143 13.95 -5.69 -0.87
C GLY A 143 12.64 -6.19 -0.24
N CYS A 144 11.50 -5.69 -0.71
CA CYS A 144 10.18 -6.11 -0.25
C CYS A 144 9.16 -6.08 -1.39
N ASN A 145 8.01 -6.73 -1.15
CA ASN A 145 6.89 -6.64 -2.07
C ASN A 145 6.26 -5.23 -2.01
N ILE A 146 6.00 -4.64 -3.17
CA ILE A 146 5.22 -3.40 -3.25
C ILE A 146 3.76 -3.67 -2.90
N PRO A 147 2.99 -2.64 -2.48
CA PRO A 147 1.57 -2.79 -2.24
C PRO A 147 0.88 -3.45 -3.42
N SER A 148 0.12 -4.51 -3.12
CA SER A 148 -0.60 -5.26 -4.13
C SER A 148 -1.51 -4.32 -4.91
N ASN A 149 -1.52 -4.46 -6.24
CA ASN A 149 -2.44 -3.71 -7.07
C ASN A 149 -3.76 -4.47 -7.14
N ILE A 150 -4.82 -3.80 -6.72
CA ILE A 150 -6.19 -4.31 -6.71
C ILE A 150 -7.01 -3.40 -7.62
N GLN A 151 -7.48 -3.93 -8.74
CA GLN A 151 -8.36 -3.21 -9.67
C GLN A 151 -9.67 -3.96 -9.83
N PHE A 152 -10.75 -3.21 -10.02
CA PHE A 152 -12.06 -3.81 -10.26
C PHE A 152 -12.17 -4.19 -11.73
N THR A 153 -12.76 -5.34 -12.01
CA THR A 153 -13.06 -5.76 -13.38
C THR A 153 -14.43 -5.25 -13.80
N PRO A 154 -14.71 -5.14 -15.11
CA PRO A 154 -16.07 -4.86 -15.60
C PRO A 154 -17.14 -5.78 -15.00
N ALA A 155 -16.80 -7.07 -14.79
CA ALA A 155 -17.70 -8.04 -14.16
C ALA A 155 -18.10 -7.67 -12.73
N LEU A 156 -17.20 -7.06 -11.95
CA LEU A 156 -17.55 -6.58 -10.61
C LEU A 156 -18.45 -5.35 -10.66
N PHE A 157 -18.22 -4.42 -11.58
CA PHE A 157 -19.12 -3.28 -11.77
C PHE A 157 -20.53 -3.75 -12.16
N GLU A 158 -20.62 -4.73 -13.06
CA GLU A 158 -21.88 -5.37 -13.44
C GLU A 158 -22.54 -6.06 -12.23
N THR A 159 -21.79 -6.83 -11.44
CA THR A 159 -22.28 -7.46 -10.20
C THR A 159 -22.84 -6.44 -9.21
N LEU A 160 -22.23 -5.26 -9.11
CA LEU A 160 -22.70 -4.17 -8.26
C LEU A 160 -23.85 -3.34 -8.90
N GLY A 161 -24.20 -3.62 -10.16
CA GLY A 161 -25.18 -2.86 -10.93
C GLY A 161 -24.72 -1.42 -11.17
N ILE A 162 -23.45 -1.25 -11.55
CA ILE A 162 -22.81 0.03 -11.88
C ILE A 162 -22.49 -0.01 -13.37
N SER A 163 -23.02 0.96 -14.13
CA SER A 163 -22.73 1.06 -15.55
C SER A 163 -21.33 1.64 -15.80
N MET A 164 -20.67 1.16 -16.86
CA MET A 164 -19.37 1.70 -17.27
C MET A 164 -19.46 3.18 -17.64
N ALA A 165 -20.57 3.61 -18.25
CA ALA A 165 -20.83 5.03 -18.52
C ALA A 165 -20.86 5.89 -17.25
N SER A 166 -21.44 5.37 -16.15
CA SER A 166 -21.42 6.06 -14.85
C SER A 166 -20.00 6.17 -14.30
N LEU A 167 -19.21 5.10 -14.43
CA LEU A 167 -17.80 5.11 -14.01
C LEU A 167 -16.99 6.14 -14.82
N GLU A 168 -17.16 6.17 -16.14
CA GLU A 168 -16.49 7.14 -17.03
C GLU A 168 -16.85 8.59 -16.69
N ALA A 169 -18.13 8.86 -16.42
CA ALA A 169 -18.58 10.19 -16.00
C ALA A 169 -17.92 10.62 -14.68
N VAL A 170 -17.89 9.74 -13.68
CA VAL A 170 -17.22 9.99 -12.40
C VAL A 170 -15.72 10.22 -12.59
N ARG A 171 -15.08 9.44 -13.46
CA ARG A 171 -13.67 9.57 -13.79
C ARG A 171 -13.35 10.93 -14.43
N LYS A 172 -14.13 11.36 -15.43
CA LYS A 172 -14.00 12.68 -16.07
C LYS A 172 -14.19 13.81 -15.04
N ASN A 173 -15.22 13.71 -14.20
CA ASN A 173 -15.48 14.69 -13.15
C ASN A 173 -14.33 14.77 -12.14
N ARG A 174 -13.73 13.63 -11.78
CA ARG A 174 -12.59 13.57 -10.87
C ARG A 174 -11.35 14.23 -11.48
N ALA A 175 -11.07 13.98 -12.76
CA ALA A 175 -9.97 14.60 -13.48
C ALA A 175 -10.15 16.12 -13.59
N GLU A 176 -11.37 16.57 -13.92
CA GLU A 176 -11.69 18.00 -13.98
C GLU A 176 -11.52 18.69 -12.62
N TRP A 177 -12.01 18.06 -11.55
CA TRP A 177 -11.80 18.57 -10.19
C TRP A 177 -10.32 18.69 -9.84
N GLN A 178 -9.49 17.70 -10.18
CA GLN A 178 -8.05 17.75 -9.92
C GLN A 178 -7.37 18.89 -10.71
N ASN A 179 -7.71 19.06 -11.99
CA ASN A 179 -7.17 20.17 -12.78
C ASN A 179 -7.58 21.54 -12.23
N LYS A 180 -8.81 21.70 -11.73
CA LYS A 180 -9.22 22.94 -11.04
C LYS A 180 -8.41 23.22 -9.77
N GLN A 181 -8.00 22.18 -9.03
CA GLN A 181 -7.09 22.40 -7.89
C GLN A 181 -5.69 22.81 -8.35
N ARG A 182 -5.18 22.16 -9.41
CA ARG A 182 -3.88 22.51 -10.00
C ARG A 182 -3.82 23.96 -10.48
N GLU A 183 -4.87 24.43 -11.15
CA GLU A 183 -4.96 25.82 -11.61
C GLU A 183 -4.95 26.81 -10.44
N LYS A 184 -5.63 26.49 -9.33
CA LYS A 184 -5.57 27.30 -8.10
C LYS A 184 -4.17 27.35 -7.49
N GLU A 185 -3.38 26.29 -7.66
CA GLU A 185 -1.98 26.20 -7.25
C GLU A 185 -1.01 26.81 -8.28
N GLY A 186 -1.50 27.38 -9.39
CA GLY A 186 -0.68 27.95 -10.47
C GLY A 186 0.00 26.91 -11.37
N LEU A 187 -0.41 25.65 -11.28
CA LEU A 187 0.11 24.54 -12.09
C LEU A 187 -0.69 24.39 -13.39
N SER A 188 -0.02 23.96 -14.45
CA SER A 188 -0.68 23.64 -15.72
C SER A 188 -1.64 22.46 -15.59
N ARG A 189 -2.70 22.48 -16.41
CA ARG A 189 -3.61 21.33 -16.56
C ARG A 189 -2.85 20.12 -17.09
N LEU A 190 -3.25 18.95 -16.64
CA LEU A 190 -2.78 17.67 -17.16
C LEU A 190 -3.89 16.98 -17.93
N SER A 191 -3.49 16.14 -18.88
CA SER A 191 -4.40 15.24 -19.59
C SER A 191 -4.99 14.20 -18.62
N LEU A 192 -6.08 13.57 -19.05
CA LEU A 192 -6.71 12.47 -18.30
C LEU A 192 -5.72 11.31 -18.07
N GLU A 193 -4.88 11.01 -19.05
CA GLU A 193 -3.90 9.92 -19.00
C GLU A 193 -2.80 10.21 -17.98
N GLU A 194 -2.26 11.43 -17.97
CA GLU A 194 -1.25 11.86 -17.01
C GLU A 194 -1.79 11.86 -15.58
N LEU A 195 -3.01 12.37 -15.37
CA LEU A 195 -3.66 12.33 -14.06
C LEU A 195 -3.92 10.89 -13.60
N ALA A 196 -4.36 10.02 -14.51
CA ALA A 196 -4.58 8.62 -14.22
C ALA A 196 -3.30 7.87 -13.87
N LEU A 197 -2.19 8.15 -14.56
CA LEU A 197 -0.88 7.60 -14.28
C LEU A 197 -0.34 8.09 -12.93
N ASN A 198 -0.51 9.38 -12.62
CA ASN A 198 -0.13 9.94 -11.32
C ASN A 198 -0.91 9.29 -10.18
N ALA A 199 -2.23 9.17 -10.33
CA ALA A 199 -3.07 8.48 -9.37
C ALA A 199 -2.68 6.99 -9.24
N PHE A 200 -2.37 6.31 -10.35
CA PHE A 200 -1.90 4.93 -10.36
C PHE A 200 -0.52 4.76 -9.70
N ASN A 201 0.34 5.76 -9.72
CA ASN A 201 1.66 5.62 -9.08
C ASN A 201 1.68 6.10 -7.63
N TYR A 202 0.68 6.86 -7.18
CA TYR A 202 0.66 7.50 -5.86
C TYR A 202 1.05 6.57 -4.69
N VAL A 203 0.28 5.50 -4.44
CA VAL A 203 0.55 4.58 -3.32
C VAL A 203 1.89 3.85 -3.48
N ARG A 204 2.23 3.41 -4.70
CA ARG A 204 3.48 2.68 -4.97
C ARG A 204 4.70 3.59 -4.79
N ASN A 205 4.64 4.84 -5.24
CA ASN A 205 5.72 5.82 -5.08
C ASN A 205 5.90 6.20 -3.61
N LYS A 206 4.82 6.51 -2.89
CA LYS A 206 4.89 6.80 -1.45
C LYS A 206 5.45 5.64 -0.65
N PHE A 207 5.09 4.41 -1.00
CA PHE A 207 5.65 3.21 -0.38
C PHE A 207 7.15 3.08 -0.65
N ARG A 208 7.59 3.26 -1.90
CA ARG A 208 9.01 3.21 -2.27
C ARG A 208 9.83 4.28 -1.56
N GLU A 209 9.34 5.52 -1.51
CA GLU A 209 9.97 6.63 -0.79
C GLU A 209 10.17 6.28 0.69
N TYR A 210 9.09 5.90 1.37
CA TYR A 210 9.14 5.53 2.78
C TYR A 210 10.10 4.35 3.07
N HIS A 211 10.05 3.29 2.26
CA HIS A 211 10.92 2.14 2.46
C HIS A 211 12.39 2.42 2.11
N ARG A 212 12.66 3.28 1.12
CA ARG A 212 14.00 3.76 0.82
C ARG A 212 14.56 4.54 2.01
N GLU A 213 13.79 5.44 2.59
CA GLU A 213 14.17 6.19 3.80
C GLU A 213 14.44 5.26 4.99
N LEU A 214 13.57 4.28 5.24
CA LEU A 214 13.78 3.28 6.31
C LEU A 214 15.04 2.45 6.09
N ARG A 215 15.32 2.03 4.84
CA ARG A 215 16.54 1.29 4.50
C ARG A 215 17.78 2.15 4.72
N LEU A 216 17.77 3.40 4.24
CA LEU A 216 18.85 4.36 4.47
C LEU A 216 19.08 4.60 5.96
N HIS A 217 18.00 4.79 6.72
CA HIS A 217 18.06 4.92 8.17
C HIS A 217 18.66 3.66 8.81
N GLY A 218 18.22 2.46 8.41
CA GLY A 218 18.79 1.19 8.87
C GLY A 218 20.29 1.05 8.60
N LEU A 219 20.76 1.46 7.42
CA LEU A 219 22.18 1.46 7.07
C LEU A 219 22.97 2.48 7.91
N LYS A 220 22.44 3.68 8.12
CA LYS A 220 23.04 4.69 9.01
C LYS A 220 23.18 4.15 10.44
N ARG A 221 22.15 3.49 10.97
CA ARG A 221 22.18 2.84 12.29
C ARG A 221 23.22 1.72 12.36
N ALA A 222 23.27 0.83 11.38
CA ALA A 222 24.23 -0.26 11.35
C ALA A 222 25.68 0.27 11.28
N ARG A 223 25.89 1.38 10.55
CA ARG A 223 27.16 2.09 10.52
C ARG A 223 27.49 2.72 11.88
N ALA A 224 26.56 3.46 12.48
CA ALA A 224 26.72 4.07 13.79
C ALA A 224 27.11 3.05 14.88
N LYS A 225 26.49 1.86 14.87
CA LYS A 225 26.87 0.76 15.76
C LYS A 225 28.31 0.29 15.55
N ARG A 226 28.77 0.18 14.31
CA ARG A 226 30.18 -0.15 14.00
C ARG A 226 31.15 0.96 14.40
N ASP A 227 30.69 2.20 14.42
CA ASP A 227 31.48 3.38 14.77
C ASP A 227 31.41 3.70 16.28
N ALA A 228 30.65 2.93 17.08
CA ALA A 228 30.40 3.22 18.50
C ALA A 228 31.69 3.29 19.32
N GLU A 229 32.61 2.34 19.09
CA GLU A 229 33.90 2.24 19.78
C GLU A 229 34.99 3.11 19.12
N ARG A 230 34.70 3.76 17.99
CA ARG A 230 35.68 4.56 17.25
C ARG A 230 35.80 5.99 17.78
N SER A 231 37.01 6.52 17.73
CA SER A 231 37.31 7.94 17.93
C SER A 231 36.88 8.77 16.71
N ARG A 232 36.70 10.08 16.92
CA ARG A 232 36.36 11.02 15.84
C ARG A 232 37.43 11.00 14.72
N ASN A 233 38.70 10.83 15.08
CA ASN A 233 39.80 10.79 14.12
C ASN A 233 39.77 9.51 13.27
N GLU A 234 39.46 8.36 13.85
CA GLU A 234 39.30 7.10 13.11
C GLU A 234 38.11 7.18 12.13
N ILE A 235 36.98 7.75 12.58
CA ILE A 235 35.83 8.01 11.71
C ILE A 235 36.24 8.94 10.56
N ARG A 236 36.99 10.00 10.83
CA ARG A 236 37.49 10.93 9.80
C ARG A 236 38.36 10.23 8.76
N VAL A 237 39.25 9.33 9.18
CA VAL A 237 40.09 8.54 8.26
C VAL A 237 39.24 7.64 7.36
N LEU A 238 38.20 6.99 7.91
CA LEU A 238 37.27 6.18 7.13
C LEU A 238 36.49 7.02 6.10
N VAL A 239 35.98 8.19 6.52
CA VAL A 239 35.27 9.12 5.65
C VAL A 239 36.16 9.60 4.50
N LYS A 240 37.42 9.97 4.77
CA LYS A 240 38.39 10.34 3.73
C LYS A 240 38.59 9.21 2.71
N ARG A 241 38.80 7.98 3.18
CA ARG A 241 38.96 6.80 2.31
C ARG A 241 37.73 6.55 1.44
N GLU A 242 36.52 6.74 1.97
CA GLU A 242 35.28 6.62 1.20
C GLU A 242 35.17 7.70 0.12
N LEU A 243 35.43 8.97 0.47
CA LEU A 243 35.35 10.07 -0.48
C LEU A 243 36.41 9.96 -1.60
N THR A 244 37.63 9.52 -1.29
CA THR A 244 38.64 9.25 -2.34
C THR A 244 38.14 8.22 -3.36
N LYS A 245 37.46 7.15 -2.89
CA LYS A 245 36.85 6.15 -3.78
C LYS A 245 35.68 6.72 -4.59
N GLU A 246 34.83 7.55 -3.98
CA GLU A 246 33.73 8.22 -4.69
C GLU A 246 34.23 9.14 -5.80
N ILE A 247 35.29 9.92 -5.53
CA ILE A 247 35.95 10.78 -6.52
C ILE A 247 36.53 9.95 -7.66
N SER A 248 37.25 8.86 -7.37
CA SER A 248 37.83 8.00 -8.42
C SER A 248 36.77 7.32 -9.29
N MET A 249 35.56 7.10 -8.76
CA MET A 249 34.42 6.56 -9.48
C MET A 249 33.56 7.65 -10.18
N GLY A 250 33.97 8.92 -10.15
CA GLY A 250 33.22 10.04 -10.73
C GLY A 250 31.89 10.35 -10.02
N ARG A 251 31.70 9.86 -8.79
CA ARG A 251 30.46 10.04 -7.99
C ARG A 251 30.49 11.26 -7.07
N PHE A 252 31.64 11.94 -6.98
CA PHE A 252 31.80 13.17 -6.23
C PHE A 252 32.61 14.17 -7.04
N PRO A 253 32.25 15.48 -7.04
CA PRO A 253 32.97 16.48 -7.81
C PRO A 253 34.46 16.56 -7.47
N ALA A 254 35.31 16.71 -8.47
CA ALA A 254 36.76 16.93 -8.31
C ALA A 254 37.07 18.37 -7.85
N ASN A 255 36.52 18.76 -6.70
CA ASN A 255 36.70 20.08 -6.09
C ASN A 255 37.16 19.92 -4.64
N MET A 256 38.37 20.38 -4.34
CA MET A 256 39.00 20.20 -3.03
C MET A 256 38.21 20.84 -1.89
N GLU A 257 37.58 22.00 -2.12
CA GLU A 257 36.79 22.69 -1.09
C GLU A 257 35.52 21.89 -0.74
N LEU A 258 34.81 21.41 -1.77
CA LEU A 258 33.62 20.57 -1.58
C LEU A 258 33.96 19.27 -0.86
N VAL A 259 35.10 18.65 -1.20
CA VAL A 259 35.58 17.43 -0.54
C VAL A 259 35.85 17.69 0.94
N ASN A 260 36.58 18.75 1.28
CA ASN A 260 36.90 19.06 2.68
C ASN A 260 35.64 19.35 3.51
N ARG A 261 34.67 20.08 2.95
CA ARG A 261 33.38 20.34 3.57
C ARG A 261 32.60 19.05 3.83
N GLU A 262 32.59 18.14 2.85
CA GLU A 262 31.90 16.86 2.97
C GLU A 262 32.59 15.91 3.96
N VAL A 263 33.93 15.94 4.09
CA VAL A 263 34.66 15.22 5.13
C VAL A 263 34.20 15.64 6.51
N GLU A 264 34.15 16.95 6.80
CA GLU A 264 33.74 17.44 8.11
C GLU A 264 32.25 17.19 8.38
N ARG A 265 31.39 17.34 7.37
CA ARG A 265 29.95 17.03 7.47
C ARG A 265 29.72 15.56 7.83
N ARG A 266 30.27 14.62 7.05
CA ARG A 266 30.12 13.17 7.28
C ARG A 266 30.78 12.70 8.57
N THR A 267 31.94 13.27 8.93
CA THR A 267 32.62 12.94 10.19
C THR A 267 31.78 13.38 11.39
N SER A 268 31.22 14.59 11.34
CA SER A 268 30.35 15.10 12.40
C SER A 268 29.06 14.30 12.50
N GLU A 269 28.38 14.03 11.38
CA GLU A 269 27.17 13.20 11.31
C GLU A 269 27.40 11.81 11.93
N ARG A 270 28.48 11.12 11.52
CA ARG A 270 28.82 9.79 12.06
C ARG A 270 29.18 9.81 13.53
N THR A 271 29.92 10.83 13.96
CA THR A 271 30.29 10.97 15.38
C THR A 271 29.07 11.21 16.24
N ILE A 272 28.13 12.06 15.81
CA ILE A 272 26.87 12.29 16.54
C ILE A 272 26.05 11.00 16.60
N MET A 273 25.91 10.30 15.47
CA MET A 273 25.13 9.06 15.42
C MET A 273 25.76 7.93 16.22
N SER A 274 27.08 7.80 16.28
CA SER A 274 27.74 6.71 17.01
C SER A 274 27.59 6.80 18.54
N ARG A 275 27.22 7.97 19.06
CA ARG A 275 27.04 8.25 20.50
C ARG A 275 25.61 7.99 21.00
N GLY A 276 24.87 7.08 20.37
CA GLY A 276 23.52 6.68 20.81
C GLY A 276 22.35 7.39 20.12
N ASN A 277 22.63 8.38 19.26
CA ASN A 277 21.61 9.17 18.56
C ASN A 277 21.03 8.48 17.32
N TYR A 278 20.72 7.19 17.44
CA TYR A 278 20.26 6.34 16.33
C TYR A 278 19.01 5.52 16.72
N SER A 279 18.31 5.92 17.78
CA SER A 279 17.06 5.31 18.23
C SER A 279 15.95 5.46 17.17
N ARG A 280 15.02 4.50 17.13
CA ARG A 280 13.79 4.59 16.31
C ARG A 280 12.67 5.40 16.97
N LEU A 281 12.84 5.72 18.27
CA LEU A 281 11.82 6.36 19.11
C LEU A 281 12.10 7.84 19.38
N SER A 282 13.26 8.35 18.95
CA SER A 282 13.59 9.77 19.02
C SER A 282 13.08 10.45 17.74
N PRO A 283 12.38 11.60 17.81
CA PRO A 283 12.00 12.34 16.63
C PRO A 283 13.24 12.67 15.81
N ALA A 284 13.11 12.71 14.48
CA ALA A 284 14.18 13.21 13.62
C ALA A 284 14.60 14.59 14.15
N PRO A 285 15.91 14.86 14.32
CA PRO A 285 16.35 16.18 14.73
C PRO A 285 15.85 17.21 13.70
N ALA A 286 15.24 18.28 14.22
CA ALA A 286 14.76 19.42 13.45
C ALA A 286 15.90 20.07 12.65
#